data_AF-A0A538AI38-F1
#
_entry.id   AF-A0A538AI38-F1
#
_cell.length_a   1.000
_cell.length_b   1.000
_cell.length_c   1.000
_cell.angle_alpha   90.00
_cell.angle_beta   90.00
_cell.angle_gamma   90.00
#
_symmetry.space_group_name_H-M   'P 1'
#
loop_
_entity.id
_entity.type
_entity.pdbx_description
1 polymer ?
#
loop_
_entity_poly.entity_id
_entity_poly.type
_entity_poly.pdbx_seq_one_letter_code
_entity_poly.pdbx_strand_id
1 'polypeptide(L)'
;MPELERKIKDGLDRLMERPDPAQIVERVGERKRHLRVLHRAQTVALVVAVLAGVAGGTYGLSRAFGLGGSRPASSSVPPAPSPVPSVSVTPSPATPSPSPSAAGIALCSDQTAVVTVVSQTGGAGTISTTWRITNTSRTPCRSYGYPGMDFHTSSGWLHVHVIQGQGFANVDYPPTRIVVLPGHPMYFVSDWGDVSGPAGLCLPFDRVKVTLPGSRVPVELASSGCLDPVRVHVGPVTKTPPP
;
A
#
# COMPACT_ATOMS: atom_id res chain seq x y z
N MET A 1 37.74 48.90 27.33
CA MET A 1 36.58 48.27 26.66
C MET A 1 36.41 46.79 27.09
N PRO A 2 36.23 46.48 28.39
CA PRO A 2 36.21 45.08 28.87
C PRO A 2 34.87 44.35 28.64
N GLU A 3 33.77 45.10 28.51
CA GLU A 3 32.41 44.56 28.28
C GLU A 3 32.26 43.91 26.90
N LEU A 4 32.86 44.53 25.87
CA LEU A 4 32.74 44.05 24.50
C LEU A 4 33.51 42.73 24.31
N GLU A 5 34.67 42.61 24.95
CA GLU A 5 35.51 41.42 24.89
C GLU A 5 34.84 40.22 25.59
N ARG A 6 34.13 40.46 26.71
CA ARG A 6 33.29 39.42 27.34
C ARG A 6 32.15 38.98 26.45
N LYS A 7 31.44 39.91 25.80
CA LYS A 7 30.36 39.57 24.87
C LYS A 7 30.83 38.76 23.66
N ILE A 8 32.02 39.07 23.15
CA ILE A 8 32.60 38.32 22.04
C ILE A 8 33.01 36.92 22.50
N LYS A 9 33.62 36.80 23.68
CA LYS A 9 34.00 35.50 24.25
C LYS A 9 32.79 34.62 24.58
N ASP A 10 31.77 35.16 25.24
CA ASP A 10 30.53 34.44 25.54
C ASP A 10 29.77 34.03 24.26
N GLY A 11 29.83 34.87 23.21
CA GLY A 11 29.25 34.55 21.91
C GLY A 11 29.99 33.41 21.21
N LEU A 12 31.32 33.39 21.32
CA LEU A 12 32.16 32.36 20.72
C LEU A 12 32.03 31.01 21.44
N ASP A 13 31.95 31.03 22.78
CA ASP A 13 31.74 29.82 23.59
C ASP A 13 30.36 29.21 23.28
N ARG A 14 29.32 30.02 23.10
CA ARG A 14 27.99 29.54 22.67
C ARG A 14 27.95 28.96 21.26
N LEU A 15 28.85 29.40 20.37
CA LEU A 15 28.94 28.86 19.00
C LEU A 15 29.75 27.56 18.96
N MET A 16 30.65 27.35 19.92
CA MET A 16 31.43 26.12 20.07
C MET A 16 30.71 25.04 20.90
N GLU A 17 29.72 25.42 21.71
CA GLU A 17 28.85 24.49 22.44
C GLU A 17 27.96 23.71 21.45
N ARG A 18 28.43 22.53 21.03
CA ARG A 18 27.65 21.62 20.17
C ARG A 18 26.40 21.17 20.97
N PRO A 19 25.17 21.39 20.47
CA PRO A 19 23.98 20.99 21.20
C PRO A 19 23.98 19.47 21.38
N ASP A 20 23.81 19.03 22.63
CA ASP A 20 23.80 17.63 23.00
C ASP A 20 22.62 16.90 22.29
N PRO A 21 22.88 15.92 21.41
CA PRO A 21 21.84 15.28 20.62
C PRO A 21 20.77 14.60 21.48
N ALA A 22 21.09 14.21 22.72
CA ALA A 22 20.15 13.61 23.65
C ALA A 22 18.97 14.55 23.98
N GLN A 23 19.23 15.84 24.20
CA GLN A 23 18.19 16.81 24.55
C GLN A 23 17.26 17.15 23.37
N ILE A 24 17.76 17.03 22.14
CA ILE A 24 16.96 17.26 20.93
C ILE A 24 16.01 16.08 20.72
N VAL A 25 16.51 14.85 20.90
CA VAL A 25 15.71 13.62 20.78
C VAL A 25 14.61 13.58 21.86
N GLU A 26 14.93 13.99 23.09
CA GLU A 26 13.95 14.04 24.19
C GLU A 26 12.83 15.06 23.92
N ARG A 27 13.18 16.29 23.49
CA ARG A 27 12.18 17.31 23.12
C ARG A 27 11.30 16.90 21.94
N VAL A 28 11.86 16.18 20.96
CA VAL A 28 11.07 15.65 19.82
C VAL A 28 10.16 14.51 20.27
N GLY A 29 10.61 13.67 21.21
CA GLY A 29 9.82 12.59 21.81
C GLY A 29 8.58 13.11 22.54
N GLU A 30 8.73 14.13 23.38
CA GLU A 30 7.62 14.74 24.11
C GLU A 30 6.62 15.42 23.17
N ARG A 31 7.09 16.17 22.18
CA ARG A 31 6.22 16.83 21.20
C ARG A 31 5.42 15.82 20.36
N LYS A 32 6.03 14.69 19.98
CA LYS A 32 5.33 13.56 19.32
C LYS A 32 4.33 12.86 20.24
N ARG A 33 4.59 12.77 21.56
CA ARG A 33 3.64 12.20 22.53
C ARG A 33 2.40 13.10 22.65
N HIS A 34 2.57 14.41 22.77
CA HIS A 34 1.47 15.37 22.82
C HIS A 34 0.59 15.33 21.56
N LEU A 35 1.20 15.31 20.37
CA LEU A 35 0.45 15.26 19.11
C LEU A 35 -0.29 13.93 18.93
N ARG A 36 0.28 12.79 19.36
CA ARG A 36 -0.42 11.50 19.35
C ARG A 36 -1.62 11.48 20.30
N VAL A 37 -1.52 12.13 21.46
CA VAL A 37 -2.64 12.25 22.40
C VAL A 37 -3.75 13.12 21.80
N LEU A 38 -3.41 14.23 21.15
CA LEU A 38 -4.37 15.11 20.48
C LEU A 38 -5.08 14.44 19.30
N HIS A 39 -4.34 13.73 18.44
CA HIS A 39 -4.95 13.02 17.32
C HIS A 39 -5.85 11.87 17.79
N ARG A 40 -5.46 11.12 18.82
CA ARG A 40 -6.32 10.07 19.41
C ARG A 40 -7.59 10.67 20.02
N ALA A 41 -7.51 11.83 20.66
CA ALA A 41 -8.69 12.52 21.19
C ALA A 41 -9.66 12.95 20.08
N GLN A 42 -9.16 13.43 18.93
CA GLN A 42 -9.99 13.76 17.77
C GLN A 42 -10.70 12.54 17.18
N THR A 43 -10.02 11.38 17.08
CA THR A 43 -10.64 10.15 16.56
C THR A 43 -11.72 9.63 17.49
N VAL A 44 -11.48 9.66 18.81
CA VAL A 44 -12.48 9.26 19.82
C VAL A 44 -13.71 10.17 19.78
N ALA A 45 -13.52 11.48 19.65
CA ALA A 45 -14.63 12.43 19.54
C ALA A 45 -15.52 12.17 18.31
N LEU A 46 -14.90 11.88 17.15
CA LEU A 46 -15.64 11.55 15.92
C LEU A 46 -16.43 10.24 16.07
N VAL A 47 -15.84 9.20 16.67
CA VAL A 47 -16.53 7.92 16.90
C VAL A 47 -17.73 8.10 17.84
N VAL A 48 -17.58 8.87 18.92
CA VAL A 48 -18.68 9.16 19.86
C VAL A 48 -19.81 9.93 19.17
N ALA A 49 -19.49 10.91 18.33
CA ALA A 49 -20.50 11.67 17.58
C ALA A 49 -21.29 10.79 16.59
N VAL A 50 -20.62 9.88 15.89
CA VAL A 50 -21.26 8.93 14.96
C VAL A 50 -22.18 7.96 15.72
N LEU A 51 -21.72 7.41 16.86
CA LEU A 51 -22.54 6.51 17.67
C LEU A 51 -23.78 7.20 18.25
N ALA A 52 -23.66 8.45 18.69
CA ALA A 52 -24.80 9.25 19.15
C ALA A 52 -25.81 9.53 18.01
N GLY A 53 -25.33 9.78 16.78
CA GLY A 53 -26.18 9.96 15.60
C GLY A 53 -26.95 8.70 15.19
N VAL A 54 -26.33 7.52 15.25
CA VAL A 54 -26.97 6.24 14.90
C VAL A 54 -28.06 5.85 15.90
N ALA A 55 -27.83 6.07 17.20
CA ALA A 55 -28.84 5.84 18.24
C ALA A 55 -30.05 6.78 18.07
N GLY A 56 -29.83 8.06 17.72
CA GLY A 56 -30.91 9.00 17.44
C GLY A 56 -31.71 8.69 16.18
N GLY A 57 -31.03 8.30 15.09
CA GLY A 57 -31.65 8.00 13.80
C GLY A 57 -32.55 6.74 13.81
N THR A 58 -32.14 5.69 14.53
CA THR A 58 -32.93 4.45 14.64
C THR A 58 -34.19 4.62 15.50
N TYR A 59 -34.14 5.47 16.53
CA TYR A 59 -35.31 5.80 17.37
C TYR A 59 -36.32 6.70 16.65
N GLY A 60 -35.84 7.57 15.73
CA GLY A 60 -36.71 8.40 14.88
C GLY A 60 -37.45 7.60 13.80
N LEU A 61 -36.78 6.66 13.13
CA LEU A 61 -37.41 5.86 12.07
C LEU A 61 -38.48 4.89 12.59
N SER A 62 -38.29 4.32 13.79
CA SER A 62 -39.23 3.37 14.39
C SER A 62 -40.53 4.02 14.88
N ARG A 63 -40.56 5.34 15.07
CA ARG A 63 -41.78 6.11 15.35
C ARG A 63 -42.52 6.60 14.09
N ALA A 64 -41.81 6.75 12.96
CA ALA A 64 -42.39 7.27 11.73
C ALA A 64 -43.00 6.19 10.81
N PHE A 65 -42.47 4.96 10.85
CA PHE A 65 -42.93 3.86 9.98
C PHE A 65 -43.28 2.63 10.82
N GLY A 66 -44.50 2.59 11.35
CA GLY A 66 -45.08 1.39 11.93
C GLY A 66 -45.24 0.32 10.84
N LEU A 67 -44.29 -0.61 10.77
CA LEU A 67 -44.33 -1.72 9.82
C LEU A 67 -44.98 -2.94 10.49
N GLY A 68 -46.29 -3.03 10.27
CA GLY A 68 -47.06 -4.25 10.50
C GLY A 68 -46.69 -5.35 9.51
N GLY A 69 -46.64 -6.57 10.06
CA GLY A 69 -47.12 -7.82 9.47
C GLY A 69 -46.69 -8.22 8.06
N SER A 70 -46.05 -9.39 7.95
CA SER A 70 -46.58 -10.48 7.12
C SER A 70 -45.88 -11.81 7.43
N ARG A 71 -46.72 -12.81 7.66
CA ARG A 71 -46.49 -14.20 8.04
C ARG A 71 -46.46 -15.07 6.78
N PRO A 72 -45.56 -16.04 6.60
CA PRO A 72 -45.81 -17.13 5.66
C PRO A 72 -46.45 -18.31 6.37
N ALA A 73 -47.50 -18.84 5.75
CA ALA A 73 -48.27 -19.99 6.18
C ALA A 73 -47.61 -21.32 5.75
N SER A 74 -47.81 -22.35 6.57
CA SER A 74 -47.49 -23.76 6.30
C SER A 74 -48.51 -24.43 5.35
N SER A 75 -48.17 -25.68 4.97
CA SER A 75 -48.96 -26.76 4.31
C SER A 75 -48.84 -26.82 2.78
N SER A 76 -48.74 -27.98 2.11
CA SER A 76 -48.74 -29.40 2.49
C SER A 76 -48.46 -30.26 1.23
N VAL A 77 -47.79 -31.41 1.40
CA VAL A 77 -47.61 -32.55 0.44
C VAL A 77 -48.89 -33.47 0.46
N PRO A 78 -49.08 -34.62 -0.26
CA PRO A 78 -48.67 -35.27 -1.55
C PRO A 78 -49.94 -35.74 -2.37
N PRO A 79 -50.00 -36.73 -3.34
CA PRO A 79 -49.04 -37.75 -3.85
C PRO A 79 -48.97 -37.98 -5.39
N ALA A 80 -48.14 -38.97 -5.76
CA ALA A 80 -47.68 -39.47 -7.06
C ALA A 80 -48.74 -40.09 -8.00
N PRO A 81 -48.35 -40.40 -9.27
CA PRO A 81 -47.98 -41.79 -9.60
C PRO A 81 -46.74 -41.98 -10.51
N SER A 82 -46.12 -43.16 -10.34
CA SER A 82 -45.04 -43.81 -11.13
C SER A 82 -45.56 -44.44 -12.46
N PRO A 83 -44.78 -45.26 -13.21
CA PRO A 83 -43.44 -45.08 -13.83
C PRO A 83 -43.37 -45.56 -15.31
N VAL A 84 -42.52 -44.98 -16.17
CA VAL A 84 -42.01 -45.66 -17.41
C VAL A 84 -40.75 -44.95 -17.96
N PRO A 85 -39.92 -45.59 -18.81
CA PRO A 85 -38.83 -46.50 -18.49
C PRO A 85 -37.42 -45.89 -18.68
N SER A 86 -36.42 -46.61 -18.16
CA SER A 86 -34.98 -46.37 -18.25
C SER A 86 -34.48 -46.03 -19.65
N VAL A 87 -33.73 -44.93 -19.77
CA VAL A 87 -32.76 -44.73 -20.85
C VAL A 87 -31.38 -44.72 -20.21
N SER A 88 -30.65 -45.81 -20.45
CA SER A 88 -29.24 -45.94 -20.08
C SER A 88 -28.43 -44.93 -20.87
N VAL A 89 -28.01 -43.84 -20.23
CA VAL A 89 -27.01 -42.93 -20.80
C VAL A 89 -25.66 -43.35 -20.26
N THR A 90 -24.92 -44.06 -21.12
CA THR A 90 -23.51 -44.37 -20.96
C THR A 90 -22.73 -43.11 -20.54
N PRO A 91 -21.97 -43.12 -19.42
CA PRO A 91 -21.09 -42.02 -19.10
C PRO A 91 -19.96 -41.99 -20.12
N SER A 92 -19.96 -40.96 -20.96
CA SER A 92 -18.83 -40.63 -21.82
C SER A 92 -17.64 -40.26 -20.91
N PRO A 93 -16.45 -40.86 -21.07
CA PRO A 93 -15.30 -40.51 -20.26
C PRO A 93 -14.91 -39.05 -20.55
N ALA A 94 -15.10 -38.19 -19.55
CA ALA A 94 -14.60 -36.82 -19.57
C ALA A 94 -13.09 -36.86 -19.82
N THR A 95 -12.69 -36.33 -20.97
CA THR A 95 -11.30 -36.10 -21.31
C THR A 95 -10.71 -35.18 -20.23
N PRO A 96 -9.60 -35.56 -19.55
CA PRO A 96 -8.98 -34.67 -18.58
C PRO A 96 -8.49 -33.42 -19.33
N SER A 97 -9.06 -32.27 -18.98
CA SER A 97 -8.55 -30.96 -19.38
C SER A 97 -7.08 -30.88 -18.96
N PRO A 98 -6.15 -30.52 -19.86
CA PRO A 98 -4.74 -30.46 -19.52
C PRO A 98 -4.54 -29.37 -18.45
N SER A 99 -4.25 -29.81 -17.22
CA SER A 99 -3.70 -28.95 -16.18
C SER A 99 -2.43 -28.29 -16.75
N PRO A 100 -2.35 -26.95 -16.87
CA PRO A 100 -1.17 -26.32 -17.39
C PRO A 100 -0.02 -26.58 -16.42
N SER A 101 0.90 -27.43 -16.87
CA SER A 101 2.15 -27.71 -16.18
C SER A 101 2.86 -26.38 -15.87
N ALA A 102 3.14 -26.13 -14.59
CA ALA A 102 3.67 -24.87 -14.05
C ALA A 102 5.02 -24.43 -14.67
N ALA A 103 5.65 -25.29 -15.48
CA ALA A 103 6.87 -25.00 -16.22
C ALA A 103 6.67 -24.09 -17.46
N GLY A 104 5.44 -23.88 -17.94
CA GLY A 104 5.16 -23.13 -19.17
C GLY A 104 4.70 -21.68 -19.03
N ILE A 105 4.51 -21.16 -17.81
CA ILE A 105 3.93 -19.82 -17.61
C ILE A 105 4.98 -18.74 -17.85
N ALA A 106 4.70 -17.83 -18.79
CA ALA A 106 5.58 -16.71 -19.14
C ALA A 106 5.74 -15.71 -17.99
N LEU A 107 6.87 -14.98 -17.95
CA LEU A 107 7.04 -13.87 -17.00
C LEU A 107 6.03 -12.75 -17.29
N CYS A 108 5.56 -12.08 -16.25
CA CYS A 108 4.74 -10.88 -16.42
C CYS A 108 5.56 -9.80 -17.14
N SER A 109 5.01 -9.28 -18.24
CA SER A 109 5.61 -8.21 -19.05
C SER A 109 4.91 -6.89 -18.81
N ASP A 110 5.68 -5.80 -18.83
CA ASP A 110 5.21 -4.43 -18.63
C ASP A 110 4.31 -3.93 -19.76
N GLN A 111 4.42 -4.47 -20.98
CA GLN A 111 3.53 -4.12 -22.10
C GLN A 111 2.07 -4.52 -21.86
N THR A 112 1.83 -5.38 -20.88
CA THR A 112 0.52 -5.89 -20.50
C THR A 112 0.25 -5.70 -19.01
N ALA A 113 0.87 -4.67 -18.41
CA ALA A 113 0.72 -4.37 -16.99
C ALA A 113 0.31 -2.91 -16.80
N VAL A 114 -0.74 -2.69 -16.00
CA VAL A 114 -1.14 -1.34 -15.59
C VAL A 114 -0.74 -1.16 -14.13
N VAL A 115 0.07 -0.14 -13.86
CA VAL A 115 0.53 0.20 -12.52
C VAL A 115 -0.31 1.36 -11.97
N THR A 116 -0.74 1.24 -10.72
CA THR A 116 -1.52 2.27 -10.01
C THR A 116 -1.07 2.37 -8.56
N VAL A 117 -1.18 3.57 -7.98
CA VAL A 117 -1.00 3.78 -6.54
C VAL A 117 -2.29 3.38 -5.81
N VAL A 118 -2.18 2.52 -4.80
CA VAL A 118 -3.31 2.09 -3.95
C VAL A 118 -3.41 2.98 -2.73
N SER A 119 -2.30 3.20 -2.06
CA SER A 119 -2.20 4.00 -0.84
C SER A 119 -0.81 4.60 -0.73
N GLN A 120 -0.75 5.75 -0.07
CA GLN A 120 0.49 6.42 0.27
C GLN A 120 0.37 6.97 1.70
N THR A 121 1.35 6.64 2.53
CA THR A 121 1.36 6.99 3.96
C THR A 121 2.71 7.59 4.32
N GLY A 122 2.69 8.79 4.89
CA GLY A 122 3.89 9.46 5.41
C GLY A 122 4.08 9.24 6.90
N GLY A 123 5.32 9.02 7.33
CA GLY A 123 5.67 8.88 8.73
C GLY A 123 7.17 8.98 8.97
N ALA A 124 7.57 9.74 9.99
CA ALA A 124 8.97 9.89 10.42
C ALA A 124 9.95 10.32 9.30
N GLY A 125 9.48 11.09 8.32
CA GLY A 125 10.31 11.54 7.20
C GLY A 125 10.51 10.47 6.12
N THR A 126 9.59 9.50 6.05
CA THR A 126 9.53 8.48 5.03
C THR A 126 8.12 8.41 4.48
N ILE A 127 8.01 8.23 3.17
CA ILE A 127 6.78 7.90 2.46
C ILE A 127 6.80 6.42 2.14
N SER A 128 5.75 5.72 2.55
CA SER A 128 5.44 4.35 2.15
C SER A 128 4.34 4.38 1.11
N THR A 129 4.56 3.73 -0.03
CA THR A 129 3.57 3.64 -1.12
C THR A 129 3.27 2.18 -1.45
N THR A 130 1.99 1.83 -1.47
CA THR A 130 1.53 0.53 -1.97
C THR A 130 1.12 0.67 -3.43
N TRP A 131 1.72 -0.16 -4.27
CA TRP A 131 1.49 -0.19 -5.70
C TRP A 131 0.67 -1.42 -6.07
N ARG A 132 -0.23 -1.25 -7.03
CA ARG A 132 -0.98 -2.33 -7.66
C ARG A 132 -0.61 -2.42 -9.13
N ILE A 133 -0.20 -3.60 -9.53
CA ILE A 133 0.09 -3.94 -10.92
C ILE A 133 -0.96 -4.94 -11.40
N THR A 134 -1.77 -4.57 -12.39
CA THR A 134 -2.81 -5.44 -12.95
C THR A 134 -2.31 -6.13 -14.22
N ASN A 135 -2.40 -7.46 -14.29
CA ASN A 135 -2.15 -8.20 -15.53
C ASN A 135 -3.30 -7.94 -16.53
N THR A 136 -3.06 -7.15 -17.56
CA THR A 136 -4.02 -6.86 -18.63
C THR A 136 -3.90 -7.79 -19.83
N SER A 137 -2.97 -8.75 -19.81
CA SER A 137 -2.87 -9.78 -20.83
C SER A 137 -4.04 -10.76 -20.74
N ARG A 138 -4.26 -11.53 -21.82
CA ARG A 138 -5.26 -12.59 -21.87
C ARG A 138 -4.78 -13.92 -21.28
N THR A 139 -3.55 -13.98 -20.79
CA THR A 139 -2.92 -15.22 -20.30
C THR A 139 -2.38 -15.05 -18.89
N PRO A 140 -2.33 -16.13 -18.08
CA PRO A 140 -1.65 -16.06 -16.80
C PRO A 140 -0.15 -15.78 -17.00
N CYS A 141 0.44 -15.02 -16.08
CA CYS A 141 1.87 -14.74 -16.06
C CYS A 141 2.45 -15.00 -14.67
N ARG A 142 3.77 -15.21 -14.58
CA ARG A 142 4.48 -15.41 -13.32
C ARG A 142 5.39 -14.22 -13.01
N SER A 143 5.54 -13.88 -11.74
CA SER A 143 6.49 -12.87 -11.27
C SER A 143 7.24 -13.37 -10.04
N TYR A 144 8.48 -12.93 -9.87
CA TYR A 144 9.35 -13.33 -8.77
C TYR A 144 10.45 -12.29 -8.55
N GLY A 145 10.54 -11.78 -7.33
CA GLY A 145 11.58 -10.82 -6.93
C GLY A 145 11.05 -9.42 -6.66
N TYR A 146 11.93 -8.44 -6.80
CA TYR A 146 11.70 -7.04 -6.45
C TYR A 146 11.56 -6.19 -7.71
N PRO A 147 10.52 -5.36 -7.82
CA PRO A 147 10.42 -4.39 -8.90
C PRO A 147 11.58 -3.39 -8.86
N GLY A 148 12.02 -2.93 -10.02
CA GLY A 148 12.86 -1.74 -10.14
C GLY A 148 12.01 -0.48 -10.05
N MET A 149 12.61 0.62 -9.60
CA MET A 149 11.96 1.92 -9.54
C MET A 149 12.92 3.04 -9.93
N ASP A 150 12.38 4.11 -10.52
CA ASP A 150 13.10 5.36 -10.76
C ASP A 150 12.15 6.56 -10.71
N PHE A 151 12.67 7.75 -10.47
CA PHE A 151 11.91 8.98 -10.28
C PHE A 151 12.33 10.02 -11.30
N HIS A 152 11.36 10.73 -11.86
CA HIS A 152 11.58 11.79 -12.83
C HIS A 152 11.49 13.15 -12.16
N THR A 153 12.51 13.98 -12.38
CA THR A 153 12.59 15.35 -11.88
C THR A 153 12.71 16.33 -13.04
N SER A 154 12.77 17.63 -12.74
CA SER A 154 13.05 18.64 -13.77
C SER A 154 14.39 18.42 -14.50
N SER A 155 15.36 17.75 -13.87
CA SER A 155 16.64 17.38 -14.49
C SER A 155 16.63 16.03 -15.24
N GLY A 156 15.50 15.32 -15.24
CA GLY A 156 15.34 14.00 -15.85
C GLY A 156 15.25 12.87 -14.81
N TRP A 157 15.52 11.65 -15.27
CA TRP A 157 15.48 10.43 -14.44
C TRP A 157 16.67 10.39 -13.48
N LEU A 158 16.41 10.09 -12.20
CA LEU A 158 17.42 10.17 -11.15
C LEU A 158 18.37 8.97 -11.09
N HIS A 159 18.03 7.85 -11.73
CA HIS A 159 18.77 6.58 -11.62
C HIS A 159 18.98 6.18 -10.15
N VAL A 160 17.89 6.19 -9.38
CA VAL A 160 17.95 5.99 -7.93
C VAL A 160 18.54 4.64 -7.53
N HIS A 161 19.17 4.62 -6.35
CA HIS A 161 19.60 3.37 -5.73
C HIS A 161 18.39 2.59 -5.19
N VAL A 162 18.02 1.50 -5.88
CA VAL A 162 16.95 0.59 -5.44
C VAL A 162 17.51 -0.42 -4.43
N ILE A 163 17.05 -0.35 -3.19
CA ILE A 163 17.41 -1.24 -2.09
C ILE A 163 16.30 -2.30 -1.97
N GLN A 164 16.66 -3.56 -2.21
CA GLN A 164 15.70 -4.67 -2.25
C GLN A 164 15.57 -5.32 -0.88
N GLY A 165 14.35 -5.38 -0.35
CA GLY A 165 14.02 -6.20 0.81
C GLY A 165 14.77 -5.87 2.08
N GLN A 166 15.10 -4.59 2.31
CA GLN A 166 15.88 -4.18 3.47
C GLN A 166 15.43 -2.81 3.97
N GLY A 167 15.55 -2.58 5.28
CA GLY A 167 15.45 -1.25 5.90
C GLY A 167 14.07 -0.90 6.47
N PHE A 168 13.01 -1.57 6.02
CA PHE A 168 11.66 -1.40 6.57
C PHE A 168 10.94 -2.75 6.69
N ALA A 169 10.15 -2.93 7.76
CA ALA A 169 9.48 -4.20 8.04
C ALA A 169 8.47 -4.62 6.95
N ASN A 170 7.85 -3.64 6.30
CA ASN A 170 6.93 -3.82 5.18
C ASN A 170 7.65 -4.10 3.85
N VAL A 171 8.98 -4.02 3.76
CA VAL A 171 9.75 -4.45 2.56
C VAL A 171 10.59 -5.70 2.81
N ASP A 172 11.00 -5.92 4.06
CA ASP A 172 11.92 -6.97 4.49
C ASP A 172 11.24 -8.33 4.66
N TYR A 173 10.87 -8.91 3.52
CA TYR A 173 10.41 -10.30 3.46
C TYR A 173 10.94 -10.98 2.20
N PRO A 174 11.13 -12.32 2.23
CA PRO A 174 11.68 -13.05 1.10
C PRO A 174 10.71 -13.07 -0.09
N PRO A 175 11.22 -12.99 -1.34
CA PRO A 175 10.39 -13.05 -2.53
C PRO A 175 9.78 -14.44 -2.70
N THR A 176 8.51 -14.49 -3.07
CA THR A 176 7.83 -15.74 -3.43
C THR A 176 7.45 -15.73 -4.90
N ARG A 177 7.40 -16.91 -5.53
CA ARG A 177 6.95 -17.02 -6.92
C ARG A 177 5.44 -16.93 -6.95
N ILE A 178 4.92 -15.95 -7.68
CA ILE A 178 3.49 -15.75 -7.83
C ILE A 178 3.06 -15.98 -9.28
N VAL A 179 1.82 -16.43 -9.45
CA VAL A 179 1.13 -16.50 -10.74
C VAL A 179 -0.05 -15.53 -10.65
N VAL A 180 -0.15 -14.66 -11.66
CA VAL A 180 -1.17 -13.61 -11.77
C VAL A 180 -2.07 -13.95 -12.97
N LEU A 181 -3.35 -14.16 -12.68
CA LEU A 181 -4.35 -14.44 -13.70
C LEU A 181 -4.66 -13.17 -14.53
N PRO A 182 -5.23 -13.31 -15.74
CA PRO A 182 -5.79 -12.19 -16.48
C PRO A 182 -6.74 -11.35 -15.63
N GLY A 183 -6.60 -10.03 -15.68
CA GLY A 183 -7.39 -9.07 -14.90
C GLY A 183 -7.09 -9.02 -13.41
N HIS A 184 -6.21 -9.88 -12.89
CA HIS A 184 -5.88 -9.91 -11.47
C HIS A 184 -4.66 -9.05 -11.14
N PRO A 185 -4.61 -8.45 -9.94
CA PRO A 185 -3.48 -7.66 -9.51
C PRO A 185 -2.39 -8.49 -8.81
N MET A 186 -1.18 -7.95 -8.85
CA MET A 186 -0.13 -8.17 -7.86
C MET A 186 0.24 -6.84 -7.21
N TYR A 187 0.91 -6.90 -6.07
CA TYR A 187 1.23 -5.73 -5.26
C TYR A 187 2.70 -5.71 -4.91
N PHE A 188 3.20 -4.52 -4.61
CA PHE A 188 4.46 -4.34 -3.91
C PHE A 188 4.39 -3.03 -3.13
N VAL A 189 5.31 -2.84 -2.19
CA VAL A 189 5.45 -1.57 -1.48
C VAL A 189 6.83 -0.99 -1.73
N SER A 190 6.92 0.33 -1.59
CA SER A 190 8.18 1.03 -1.61
C SER A 190 8.22 2.12 -0.56
N ASP A 191 9.40 2.33 0.01
CA ASP A 191 9.64 3.31 1.06
C ASP A 191 10.82 4.21 0.67
N TRP A 192 10.65 5.51 0.77
CA TRP A 192 11.70 6.49 0.50
C TRP A 192 11.60 7.69 1.44
N GLY A 193 12.71 8.39 1.67
CA GLY A 193 12.70 9.59 2.50
C GLY A 193 12.11 10.78 1.74
N ASP A 194 11.23 11.55 2.39
CA ASP A 194 10.55 12.70 1.81
C ASP A 194 10.87 14.04 2.50
N VAL A 195 11.64 13.98 3.59
CA VAL A 195 12.09 15.16 4.32
C VAL A 195 13.51 15.51 3.92
N SER A 196 13.76 16.81 3.82
CA SER A 196 15.09 17.36 3.61
C SER A 196 15.99 16.99 4.79
N GLY A 197 17.08 16.28 4.53
CA GLY A 197 18.16 16.10 5.49
C GLY A 197 18.89 17.43 5.77
N PRO A 198 19.93 17.41 6.62
CA PRO A 198 20.74 18.60 6.93
C PRO A 198 21.42 19.25 5.71
N ALA A 199 21.46 18.55 4.57
CA ALA A 199 22.19 18.94 3.36
C ALA A 199 21.39 19.71 2.31
N GLY A 200 20.06 19.87 2.47
CA GLY A 200 19.25 20.66 1.54
C GLY A 200 17.92 20.02 1.14
N LEU A 201 17.10 20.84 0.47
CA LEU A 201 15.72 20.56 0.06
C LEU A 201 15.58 19.20 -0.64
N CYS A 202 14.49 18.49 -0.34
CA CYS A 202 14.16 17.23 -1.00
C CYS A 202 13.93 17.46 -2.50
N LEU A 203 14.24 16.46 -3.33
CA LEU A 203 14.11 16.58 -4.79
C LEU A 203 12.67 16.31 -5.23
N PRO A 204 11.94 17.30 -5.76
CA PRO A 204 10.58 17.07 -6.23
C PRO A 204 10.59 16.23 -7.51
N PHE A 205 9.69 15.26 -7.57
CA PHE A 205 9.46 14.44 -8.76
C PHE A 205 7.98 14.49 -9.18
N ASP A 206 7.71 14.24 -10.45
CA ASP A 206 6.36 14.31 -11.05
C ASP A 206 5.92 12.98 -11.71
N ARG A 207 6.87 12.09 -11.98
CA ARG A 207 6.63 10.76 -12.54
C ARG A 207 7.54 9.72 -11.93
N VAL A 208 7.11 8.47 -12.03
CA VAL A 208 7.90 7.30 -11.63
C VAL A 208 7.92 6.26 -12.74
N LYS A 209 9.02 5.50 -12.78
CA LYS A 209 9.16 4.26 -13.52
C LYS A 209 9.03 3.10 -12.55
N VAL A 210 8.30 2.08 -12.95
CA VAL A 210 8.27 0.77 -12.28
C VAL A 210 8.66 -0.29 -13.30
N THR A 211 9.71 -1.05 -13.01
CA THR A 211 10.16 -2.16 -13.88
C THR A 211 9.82 -3.47 -13.21
N LEU A 212 9.01 -4.33 -13.86
CA LEU A 212 8.65 -5.61 -13.26
C LEU A 212 9.84 -6.55 -13.09
N PRO A 213 9.80 -7.44 -12.08
CA PRO A 213 10.86 -8.42 -11.87
C PRO A 213 11.08 -9.30 -13.12
N GLY A 214 12.31 -9.30 -13.63
CA GLY A 214 12.71 -10.07 -14.81
C GLY A 214 12.38 -9.41 -16.15
N SER A 215 11.79 -8.21 -16.14
CA SER A 215 11.62 -7.41 -17.34
C SER A 215 12.69 -6.32 -17.49
N ARG A 216 12.82 -5.78 -18.70
CA ARG A 216 13.75 -4.69 -19.05
C ARG A 216 13.03 -3.40 -19.47
N VAL A 217 11.71 -3.43 -19.58
CA VAL A 217 10.91 -2.30 -20.05
C VAL A 217 10.19 -1.72 -18.84
N PRO A 218 10.33 -0.43 -18.52
CA PRO A 218 9.60 0.15 -17.41
C PRO A 218 8.17 0.54 -17.81
N VAL A 219 7.24 0.51 -16.85
CA VAL A 219 5.97 1.23 -16.91
C VAL A 219 6.18 2.62 -16.30
N GLU A 220 5.86 3.66 -17.05
CA GLU A 220 5.85 5.04 -16.55
C GLU A 220 4.45 5.43 -16.08
N LEU A 221 4.36 6.10 -14.93
CA LEU A 221 3.11 6.66 -14.43
C LEU A 221 3.33 7.99 -13.72
N ALA A 222 2.28 8.82 -13.75
CA ALA A 222 2.22 10.05 -12.97
C ALA A 222 2.14 9.71 -11.48
N SER A 223 3.09 10.23 -10.72
CA SER A 223 3.13 10.16 -9.26
C SER A 223 4.09 11.26 -8.82
N SER A 224 3.62 12.11 -7.92
CA SER A 224 4.40 13.26 -7.45
C SER A 224 4.80 13.09 -6.00
N GLY A 225 5.94 13.66 -5.64
CA GLY A 225 6.40 13.66 -4.27
C GLY A 225 7.76 14.30 -4.16
N CYS A 226 8.43 14.04 -3.04
CA CYS A 226 9.79 14.47 -2.78
C CYS A 226 10.65 13.27 -2.43
N LEU A 227 11.91 13.30 -2.87
CA LEU A 227 12.89 12.24 -2.63
C LEU A 227 14.17 12.81 -2.00
N ASP A 228 14.52 12.34 -0.81
CA ASP A 228 15.82 12.56 -0.19
C ASP A 228 16.14 11.44 0.84
N PRO A 229 17.29 10.74 0.73
CA PRO A 229 18.27 10.80 -0.37
C PRO A 229 17.77 10.09 -1.63
N VAL A 230 18.57 10.12 -2.70
CA VAL A 230 18.29 9.51 -4.02
C VAL A 230 18.35 7.97 -3.97
N ARG A 231 17.47 7.37 -3.16
CA ARG A 231 17.33 5.93 -2.95
C ARG A 231 15.88 5.57 -2.61
N VAL A 232 15.50 4.33 -2.92
CA VAL A 232 14.18 3.78 -2.60
C VAL A 232 14.32 2.35 -2.14
N HIS A 233 13.60 2.00 -1.09
CA HIS A 233 13.51 0.64 -0.59
C HIS A 233 12.28 -0.02 -1.21
N VAL A 234 12.40 -1.25 -1.71
CA VAL A 234 11.33 -1.92 -2.44
C VAL A 234 11.13 -3.32 -1.88
N GLY A 235 9.89 -3.66 -1.57
CA GLY A 235 9.46 -5.01 -1.20
C GLY A 235 9.22 -5.89 -2.42
N PRO A 236 9.25 -7.23 -2.29
CA PRO A 236 9.01 -8.10 -3.42
C PRO A 236 7.53 -8.13 -3.79
N VAL A 237 7.24 -8.60 -5.00
CA VAL A 237 5.87 -8.72 -5.49
C VAL A 237 5.08 -9.78 -4.70
N THR A 238 3.82 -9.47 -4.39
CA THR A 238 2.90 -10.31 -3.63
C THR A 238 1.52 -10.40 -4.30
N LYS A 239 0.75 -11.44 -3.94
CA LYS A 239 -0.64 -11.60 -4.42
C LYS A 239 -1.63 -10.70 -3.69
N THR A 240 -1.31 -10.32 -2.46
CA THR A 240 -2.13 -9.46 -1.60
C THR A 240 -1.33 -8.21 -1.24
N PRO A 241 -1.98 -7.07 -0.95
CA PRO A 241 -1.30 -5.90 -0.43
C PRO A 241 -0.43 -6.28 0.78
N PRO A 242 0.85 -5.86 0.79
CA PRO A 242 1.69 -5.99 1.98
C PRO A 242 1.07 -5.23 3.17
N PRO A 243 1.30 -5.70 4.41
CA PRO A 243 0.78 -5.08 5.63
C PRO A 243 1.36 -3.68 5.88
#